data_AF-A0A8J3LA81-F1
#
_entry.id   AF-A0A8J3LA81-F1
#
_cell.length_a   1.000
_cell.length_b   1.000
_cell.length_c   1.000
_cell.angle_alpha   90.00
_cell.angle_beta   90.00
_cell.angle_gamma   90.00
#
_symmetry.space_group_name_H-M   'P 1'
#
loop_
_entity.id
_entity.type
_entity.pdbx_description
1 polymer ?
#
loop_
_entity_poly.entity_id
_entity_poly.type
_entity_poly.pdbx_seq_one_letter_code
_entity_poly.pdbx_strand_id
1 'polypeptide(L)'
;MRRDPLRLTAAALLSAALTLAATPAAAVPQDRQWREVFSPDGTIASMLLPAERTATMSPDSRAAAAAAAVVAIQNTGPSSERFDLVVVGDGYTSAEMGLLRQHAQAKWDEIAATAPWSTHRASVNVWLVEVVSPQSGVDNDPTQGVSRNTALDMYFWCGGIERLLCLNETKAKQYAAQAPAVDAIIAVGNTTKYGGAGYPSLATASGGNARSGQIAIHELGHSVGGLADEYWTAGTTYTGSEPREINVTKSSGCAKWSSYLGRATPDGGTIGCFQGGHQYANGIYRPSQDSLMRTLGKPFNLVGLDAMDRAIRAKIGGGGGGGCTGYQNTRSGSLTSGGSAFQPDGTYYYTAASGTHRACLDGPAGAEFNLQLQKWNGSAWTVVASAATSGPDETLTYSGTAGYYTYLLQSASGAGSYTFAYSAP
;
A
#
# COMPACT_ATOMS: atom_id res chain seq x y z
N MET A 1 18.06 87.85 51.32
CA MET A 1 17.49 86.50 51.49
C MET A 1 15.97 86.57 51.38
N ARG A 2 15.42 86.33 50.19
CA ARG A 2 14.00 86.03 49.98
C ARG A 2 13.92 85.14 48.74
N ARG A 3 13.23 84.01 48.92
CA ARG A 3 13.04 82.92 47.96
C ARG A 3 11.90 83.30 47.01
N ASP A 4 12.11 83.14 45.72
CA ASP A 4 11.02 83.00 44.74
C ASP A 4 11.19 81.67 43.98
N PRO A 5 10.13 80.86 43.85
CA PRO A 5 10.22 79.51 43.30
C PRO A 5 10.09 79.51 41.77
N LEU A 6 11.01 78.81 41.08
CA LEU A 6 10.86 78.44 39.69
C LEU A 6 9.63 77.54 39.52
N ARG A 7 8.66 78.01 38.74
CA ARG A 7 7.57 77.19 38.19
C ARG A 7 8.11 76.39 37.01
N LEU A 8 8.37 75.09 37.20
CA LEU A 8 8.51 74.14 36.09
C LEU A 8 7.12 73.75 35.60
N THR A 9 6.78 74.12 34.37
CA THR A 9 5.63 73.60 33.63
C THR A 9 5.95 72.18 33.14
N ALA A 10 5.29 71.18 33.72
CA ALA A 10 5.35 69.79 33.26
C ALA A 10 4.58 69.65 31.93
N ALA A 11 5.28 69.33 30.85
CA ALA A 11 4.66 68.90 29.60
C ALA A 11 4.23 67.43 29.74
N ALA A 12 2.92 67.19 29.83
CA ALA A 12 2.35 65.84 29.80
C ALA A 12 2.42 65.31 28.36
N LEU A 13 3.36 64.41 28.09
CA LEU A 13 3.38 63.60 26.87
C LEU A 13 2.34 62.48 27.02
N LEU A 14 1.18 62.63 26.38
CA LEU A 14 0.23 61.53 26.17
C LEU A 14 0.86 60.54 25.17
N SER A 15 1.43 59.45 25.67
CA SER A 15 1.77 58.29 24.84
C SER A 15 0.50 57.47 24.61
N ALA A 16 -0.09 57.57 23.42
CA ALA A 16 -1.15 56.67 23.00
C ALA A 16 -0.57 55.26 22.82
N ALA A 17 -0.81 54.36 23.78
CA ALA A 17 -0.53 52.95 23.64
C ALA A 17 -1.50 52.36 22.62
N LEU A 18 -1.04 52.17 21.38
CA LEU A 18 -1.76 51.39 20.38
C LEU A 18 -1.73 49.92 20.81
N THR A 19 -2.80 49.44 21.43
CA THR A 19 -3.02 48.01 21.60
C THR A 19 -3.37 47.42 20.23
N LEU A 20 -2.36 46.88 19.53
CA LEU A 20 -2.63 45.97 18.42
C LEU A 20 -3.32 44.73 19.00
N ALA A 21 -4.64 44.67 18.87
CA ALA A 21 -5.38 43.43 19.00
C ALA A 21 -4.85 42.48 17.92
N ALA A 22 -4.04 41.50 18.31
CA ALA A 22 -3.63 40.42 17.42
C ALA A 22 -4.91 39.74 16.93
N THR A 23 -5.17 39.85 15.63
CA THR A 23 -6.19 39.04 14.98
C THR A 23 -5.81 37.57 15.23
N PRO A 24 -6.74 36.71 15.70
CA PRO A 24 -6.44 35.29 15.80
C PRO A 24 -6.05 34.84 14.39
N ALA A 25 -4.82 34.33 14.25
CA ALA A 25 -4.37 33.76 13.00
C ALA A 25 -5.41 32.72 12.57
N ALA A 26 -6.00 32.90 11.40
CA ALA A 26 -6.92 31.91 10.84
C ALA A 26 -6.18 30.56 10.84
N ALA A 27 -6.79 29.55 11.47
CA ALA A 27 -6.21 28.21 11.51
C ALA A 27 -5.95 27.76 10.07
N VAL A 28 -4.67 27.59 9.70
CA VAL A 28 -4.30 26.99 8.42
C VAL A 28 -4.99 25.62 8.37
N PRO A 29 -5.76 25.31 7.30
CA PRO A 29 -6.33 23.98 7.14
C PRO A 29 -5.19 22.96 7.21
N GLN A 30 -5.14 22.19 8.29
CA GLN A 30 -4.22 21.07 8.41
C GLN A 30 -4.73 20.02 7.43
N ASP A 31 -3.89 19.60 6.49
CA ASP A 31 -4.17 18.40 5.69
C ASP A 31 -4.48 17.25 6.66
N ARG A 32 -5.44 16.40 6.32
CA ARG A 32 -5.90 15.32 7.19
C ARG A 32 -5.83 13.99 6.47
N GLN A 33 -5.36 12.98 7.18
CA GLN A 33 -5.16 11.64 6.65
C GLN A 33 -5.81 10.61 7.55
N TRP A 34 -6.41 9.61 6.93
CA TRP A 34 -6.89 8.43 7.66
C TRP A 34 -5.70 7.59 8.09
N ARG A 35 -5.78 7.09 9.32
CA ARG A 35 -4.85 6.13 9.91
C ARG A 35 -5.64 5.00 10.53
N GLU A 36 -5.13 3.79 10.35
CA GLU A 36 -5.69 2.61 10.96
C GLU A 36 -5.17 2.39 12.38
N VAL A 37 -6.06 1.89 13.24
CA VAL A 37 -5.94 1.96 14.68
C VAL A 37 -6.25 0.57 15.23
N PHE A 38 -5.21 -0.23 15.43
CA PHE A 38 -5.28 -1.65 15.82
C PHE A 38 -5.34 -1.89 17.33
N SER A 39 -6.39 -2.54 17.81
CA SER A 39 -6.59 -2.86 19.23
C SER A 39 -5.98 -4.21 19.61
N PRO A 40 -5.56 -4.40 20.88
CA PRO A 40 -5.01 -5.68 21.34
C PRO A 40 -5.96 -6.88 21.25
N ASP A 41 -7.27 -6.65 21.18
CA ASP A 41 -8.29 -7.68 20.96
C ASP A 41 -8.49 -8.04 19.47
N GLY A 42 -7.71 -7.39 18.60
CA GLY A 42 -7.73 -7.57 17.15
C GLY A 42 -8.71 -6.67 16.41
N THR A 43 -9.51 -5.86 17.11
CA THR A 43 -10.41 -4.90 16.45
C THR A 43 -9.63 -3.80 15.74
N ILE A 44 -10.11 -3.41 14.56
CA ILE A 44 -9.51 -2.40 13.70
C ILE A 44 -10.52 -1.27 13.55
N ALA A 45 -10.02 -0.03 13.64
CA ALA A 45 -10.80 1.17 13.43
C ALA A 45 -9.97 2.18 12.64
N SER A 46 -10.62 3.17 12.06
CA SER A 46 -9.94 4.25 11.34
C SER A 46 -10.12 5.58 12.05
N MET A 47 -9.07 6.38 12.08
CA MET A 47 -9.07 7.72 12.66
C MET A 47 -8.52 8.75 11.69
N LEU A 48 -9.26 9.86 11.52
CA LEU A 48 -8.83 10.99 10.71
C LEU A 48 -7.91 11.90 11.54
N LEU A 49 -6.62 11.90 11.23
CA LEU A 49 -5.58 12.66 11.93
C LEU A 49 -5.07 13.82 11.07
N PRO A 50 -4.48 14.88 11.66
CA PRO A 50 -3.64 15.79 10.91
C PRO A 50 -2.54 15.00 10.18
N ALA A 51 -2.23 15.38 8.94
CA ALA A 51 -1.13 14.81 8.19
C ALA A 51 0.17 14.95 9.01
N GLU A 52 0.93 13.86 9.06
CA GLU A 52 2.14 13.80 9.88
C GLU A 52 3.24 14.73 9.36
N ARG A 53 4.25 14.94 10.21
CA ARG A 53 5.36 15.86 9.96
C ARG A 53 6.08 15.47 8.66
N THR A 54 5.91 16.29 7.63
CA THR A 54 6.76 16.32 6.44
C THR A 54 8.08 17.03 6.75
N ALA A 55 8.78 16.60 7.81
CA ALA A 55 10.09 17.14 8.11
C ALA A 55 11.09 16.54 7.11
N THR A 56 11.63 17.38 6.24
CA THR A 56 12.73 17.00 5.35
C THR A 56 13.94 16.59 6.18
N MET A 57 14.62 15.51 5.77
CA MET A 57 15.87 15.10 6.41
C MET A 57 16.87 16.25 6.41
N SER A 58 17.47 16.52 7.57
CA SER A 58 18.64 17.39 7.66
C SER A 58 19.78 16.82 6.79
N PRO A 59 20.74 17.66 6.33
CA PRO A 59 21.91 17.18 5.61
C PRO A 59 22.64 16.03 6.34
N ASP A 60 22.77 16.12 7.67
CA ASP A 60 23.37 15.08 8.50
C ASP A 60 22.56 13.78 8.49
N SER A 61 21.23 13.88 8.53
CA SER A 61 20.36 12.71 8.44
C SER A 61 20.45 12.06 7.05
N ARG A 62 20.61 12.83 5.98
CA ARG A 62 20.83 12.30 4.62
C ARG A 62 22.18 11.60 4.49
N ALA A 63 23.22 12.15 5.09
CA ALA A 63 24.53 11.52 5.14
C ALA A 63 24.48 10.20 5.94
N ALA A 64 23.75 10.16 7.06
CA ALA A 64 23.51 8.94 7.81
C ALA A 64 22.72 7.89 7.00
N ALA A 65 21.71 8.31 6.23
CA ALA A 65 20.99 7.42 5.31
C ALA A 65 21.88 6.83 4.21
N ALA A 66 22.76 7.63 3.62
CA ALA A 66 23.72 7.17 2.62
C ALA A 66 24.79 6.21 3.19
N ALA A 67 24.97 6.19 4.52
CA ALA A 67 25.92 5.32 5.21
C ALA A 67 25.27 4.09 5.87
N ALA A 68 23.93 3.97 5.82
CA ALA A 68 23.23 2.86 6.44
C ALA A 68 23.60 1.53 5.76
N ALA A 69 23.96 0.53 6.57
CA ALA A 69 24.22 -0.81 6.05
C ALA A 69 22.90 -1.46 5.62
N VAL A 70 22.92 -2.15 4.49
CA VAL A 70 21.81 -3.01 4.05
C VAL A 70 22.21 -4.46 4.23
N VAL A 71 21.43 -5.20 5.01
CA VAL A 71 21.68 -6.60 5.37
C VAL A 71 20.53 -7.45 4.87
N ALA A 72 20.84 -8.59 4.24
CA ALA A 72 19.82 -9.57 3.90
C ALA A 72 19.38 -10.33 5.16
N ILE A 73 18.12 -10.22 5.52
CA ILE A 73 17.45 -11.17 6.43
C ILE A 73 17.15 -12.46 5.64
N GLN A 74 16.75 -12.32 4.38
CA GLN A 74 16.57 -13.41 3.45
C GLN A 74 16.93 -12.94 2.04
N ASN A 75 17.76 -13.69 1.32
CA ASN A 75 18.04 -13.45 -0.11
C ASN A 75 17.83 -14.76 -0.86
N THR A 76 16.84 -14.79 -1.74
CA THR A 76 16.41 -15.97 -2.48
C THR A 76 16.68 -15.86 -3.99
N GLY A 77 17.29 -14.76 -4.43
CA GLY A 77 17.60 -14.53 -5.84
C GLY A 77 17.72 -13.04 -6.18
N PRO A 78 17.94 -12.72 -7.47
CA PRO A 78 18.00 -11.33 -7.92
C PRO A 78 16.65 -10.64 -7.70
N SER A 79 16.66 -9.37 -7.28
CA SER A 79 15.45 -8.56 -7.03
C SER A 79 14.55 -8.40 -8.26
N SER A 80 15.08 -8.59 -9.47
CA SER A 80 14.28 -8.63 -10.70
C SER A 80 13.37 -9.86 -10.81
N GLU A 81 13.57 -10.89 -9.98
CA GLU A 81 12.79 -12.12 -10.01
C GLU A 81 12.17 -12.45 -8.64
N ARG A 82 12.19 -11.51 -7.70
CA ARG A 82 11.75 -11.73 -6.33
C ARG A 82 10.88 -10.56 -5.89
N PHE A 83 10.03 -10.82 -4.91
CA PHE A 83 9.39 -9.74 -4.17
C PHE A 83 10.40 -9.17 -3.18
N ASP A 84 10.65 -7.87 -3.16
CA ASP A 84 11.58 -7.24 -2.22
C ASP A 84 10.85 -6.53 -1.08
N LEU A 85 10.79 -7.20 0.08
CA LEU A 85 10.27 -6.64 1.33
C LEU A 85 11.39 -5.92 2.08
N VAL A 86 11.22 -4.64 2.36
CA VAL A 86 12.21 -3.83 3.07
C VAL A 86 11.77 -3.55 4.50
N VAL A 87 12.65 -3.85 5.45
CA VAL A 87 12.48 -3.49 6.86
C VAL A 87 13.41 -2.32 7.18
N VAL A 88 12.86 -1.26 7.78
CA VAL A 88 13.63 -0.13 8.32
C VAL A 88 13.44 -0.06 9.84
N GLY A 89 14.52 0.16 10.59
CA GLY A 89 14.45 0.30 12.04
C GLY A 89 14.28 1.74 12.51
N ASP A 90 13.72 1.94 13.71
CA ASP A 90 13.90 3.19 14.44
C ASP A 90 14.06 2.96 15.95
N GLY A 91 14.80 3.85 16.61
CA GLY A 91 15.11 3.77 18.03
C GLY A 91 16.16 2.73 18.40
N TYR A 92 16.96 2.25 17.44
CA TYR A 92 18.07 1.33 17.70
C TYR A 92 19.40 2.08 17.57
N THR A 93 20.18 2.11 18.64
CA THR A 93 21.54 2.66 18.62
C THR A 93 22.50 1.73 17.87
N SER A 94 23.71 2.20 17.56
CA SER A 94 24.73 1.39 16.89
C SER A 94 25.08 0.10 17.66
N ALA A 95 24.95 0.11 19.00
CA ALA A 95 25.14 -1.06 19.84
C ALA A 95 23.97 -2.07 19.79
N GLU A 96 22.80 -1.65 19.28
CA GLU A 96 21.56 -2.44 19.25
C GLU A 96 21.23 -2.99 17.86
N MET A 97 22.13 -2.88 16.87
CA MET A 97 21.88 -3.44 15.53
C MET A 97 21.61 -4.96 15.54
N GLY A 98 22.21 -5.69 16.50
CA GLY A 98 21.88 -7.10 16.73
C GLY A 98 20.42 -7.31 17.17
N LEU A 99 19.90 -6.43 18.01
CA LEU A 99 18.48 -6.45 18.43
C LEU A 99 17.55 -6.08 17.28
N LEU A 100 17.92 -5.08 16.46
CA LEU A 100 17.18 -4.73 15.25
C LEU A 100 17.05 -5.92 14.30
N ARG A 101 18.17 -6.63 14.02
CA ARG A 101 18.15 -7.86 13.20
C ARG A 101 17.22 -8.92 13.78
N GLN A 102 17.25 -9.13 15.10
CA GLN A 102 16.36 -10.07 15.78
C GLN A 102 14.89 -9.69 15.60
N HIS A 103 14.54 -8.41 15.80
CA HIS A 103 13.17 -7.93 15.63
C HIS A 103 12.71 -8.04 14.18
N ALA A 104 13.56 -7.66 13.21
CA ALA A 104 13.27 -7.78 11.79
C ALA A 104 13.03 -9.24 11.37
N GLN A 105 13.89 -10.17 11.82
CA GLN A 105 13.74 -11.60 11.59
C GLN A 105 12.42 -12.12 12.19
N ALA A 106 12.10 -11.74 13.43
CA ALA A 106 10.87 -12.17 14.08
C ALA A 106 9.61 -11.66 13.36
N LYS A 107 9.62 -10.42 12.85
CA LYS A 107 8.52 -9.89 12.02
C LYS A 107 8.41 -10.63 10.70
N TRP A 108 9.54 -10.91 10.04
CA TRP A 108 9.54 -11.70 8.81
C TRP A 108 9.00 -13.11 9.03
N ASP A 109 9.41 -13.80 10.09
CA ASP A 109 8.91 -15.16 10.37
C ASP A 109 7.40 -15.19 10.61
N GLU A 110 6.84 -14.16 11.25
CA GLU A 110 5.39 -14.01 11.43
C GLU A 110 4.66 -13.81 10.08
N ILE A 111 5.20 -12.94 9.21
CA ILE A 111 4.66 -12.70 7.86
C ILE A 111 4.75 -13.97 7.03
N ALA A 112 5.92 -14.58 6.95
CA ALA A 112 6.19 -15.77 6.17
C ALA A 112 5.47 -17.03 6.67
N ALA A 113 4.91 -17.01 7.88
CA ALA A 113 4.03 -18.07 8.37
C ALA A 113 2.56 -17.89 7.92
N THR A 114 2.19 -16.70 7.45
CA THR A 114 0.80 -16.34 7.11
C THR A 114 0.54 -16.54 5.61
N ALA A 115 -0.59 -17.15 5.25
CA ALA A 115 -0.94 -17.29 3.83
C ALA A 115 -1.35 -15.93 3.21
N PRO A 116 -1.01 -15.64 1.94
CA PRO A 116 -0.28 -16.52 1.01
C PRO A 116 1.25 -16.35 1.08
N TRP A 117 1.81 -15.49 1.94
CA TRP A 117 3.26 -15.31 2.08
C TRP A 117 4.00 -16.63 2.33
N SER A 118 3.40 -17.55 3.10
CA SER A 118 3.96 -18.87 3.36
C SER A 118 4.21 -19.71 2.10
N THR A 119 3.38 -19.59 1.06
CA THR A 119 3.61 -20.29 -0.22
C THR A 119 4.65 -19.59 -1.09
N HIS A 120 4.90 -18.30 -0.86
CA HIS A 120 5.83 -17.48 -1.62
C HIS A 120 7.17 -17.28 -0.92
N ARG A 121 7.39 -17.84 0.28
CA ARG A 121 8.57 -17.58 1.11
C ARG A 121 9.89 -17.71 0.34
N ALA A 122 10.02 -18.71 -0.54
CA ALA A 122 11.22 -18.95 -1.34
C ALA A 122 11.42 -17.98 -2.52
N SER A 123 10.47 -17.08 -2.74
CA SER A 123 10.46 -16.07 -3.81
C SER A 123 10.47 -14.63 -3.27
N VAL A 124 10.69 -14.47 -1.96
CA VAL A 124 10.79 -13.15 -1.33
C VAL A 124 12.24 -12.88 -0.91
N ASN A 125 12.74 -11.71 -1.24
CA ASN A 125 13.91 -11.11 -0.61
C ASN A 125 13.45 -10.23 0.56
N VAL A 126 14.19 -10.26 1.65
CA VAL A 126 13.95 -9.43 2.83
C VAL A 126 15.23 -8.68 3.16
N TRP A 127 15.18 -7.36 2.95
CA TRP A 127 16.30 -6.47 3.20
C TRP A 127 16.04 -5.66 4.46
N LEU A 128 16.98 -5.69 5.39
CA LEU A 128 17.00 -4.81 6.54
C LEU A 128 17.94 -3.65 6.25
N VAL A 129 17.43 -2.43 6.33
CA VAL A 129 18.24 -1.21 6.37
C VAL A 129 18.54 -0.88 7.83
N GLU A 130 19.81 -0.93 8.20
CA GLU A 130 20.30 -0.68 9.55
C GLU A 130 20.36 0.81 9.84
N VAL A 131 19.19 1.36 10.17
CA VAL A 131 19.03 2.76 10.56
C VAL A 131 19.54 2.93 12.00
N VAL A 132 20.61 3.72 12.16
CA VAL A 132 21.17 4.04 13.47
C VAL A 132 20.49 5.27 14.06
N SER A 133 19.84 5.11 15.22
CA SER A 133 19.24 6.20 15.98
C SER A 133 20.18 6.68 17.10
N PRO A 134 20.25 8.00 17.37
CA PRO A 134 21.08 8.54 18.46
C PRO A 134 20.67 8.04 19.86
N GLN A 135 19.39 7.73 20.06
CA GLN A 135 18.87 7.24 21.33
C GLN A 135 18.09 5.94 21.12
N SER A 136 18.21 5.05 22.11
CA SER A 136 17.43 3.81 22.19
C SER A 136 15.96 4.14 22.52
N GLY A 137 15.02 3.37 22.00
CA GLY A 137 13.58 3.53 22.24
C GLY A 137 12.88 4.49 21.27
N VAL A 138 11.58 4.68 21.47
CA VAL A 138 10.72 5.59 20.70
C VAL A 138 10.06 6.61 21.62
N ASP A 139 9.51 7.69 21.05
CA ASP A 139 8.77 8.70 21.83
C ASP A 139 7.55 8.08 22.52
N ASN A 140 7.24 8.62 23.70
CA ASN A 140 6.15 8.19 24.59
C ASN A 140 6.28 6.73 25.11
N ASP A 141 7.49 6.18 25.12
CA ASP A 141 7.82 4.88 25.70
C ASP A 141 9.06 4.95 26.62
N PRO A 142 9.01 4.42 27.87
CA PRO A 142 7.94 3.61 28.48
C PRO A 142 6.67 4.39 28.87
N THR A 143 6.77 5.71 29.09
CA THR A 143 5.65 6.56 29.55
C THR A 143 5.42 7.73 28.61
N GLN A 144 4.16 8.16 28.48
CA GLN A 144 3.79 9.33 27.71
C GLN A 144 4.53 10.59 28.21
N GLY A 145 5.05 11.40 27.29
CA GLY A 145 5.86 12.59 27.57
C GLY A 145 7.37 12.37 27.49
N VAL A 146 7.86 11.13 27.39
CA VAL A 146 9.26 10.84 27.09
C VAL A 146 9.53 11.16 25.61
N SER A 147 10.58 11.92 25.33
CA SER A 147 11.06 12.18 23.97
C SER A 147 12.47 11.60 23.76
N ARG A 148 12.68 11.03 22.59
CA ARG A 148 13.87 10.35 22.09
C ARG A 148 14.20 10.94 20.73
N ASN A 149 15.43 11.40 20.57
CA ASN A 149 15.99 11.74 19.27
C ASN A 149 16.29 10.46 18.50
N THR A 150 15.44 10.16 17.52
CA THR A 150 15.45 8.93 16.74
C THR A 150 15.50 9.25 15.25
N ALA A 151 15.98 8.31 14.44
CA ALA A 151 16.25 8.54 13.05
C ALA A 151 14.96 8.75 12.24
N LEU A 152 13.90 8.00 12.53
CA LEU A 152 12.61 8.06 11.81
C LEU A 152 11.54 8.86 12.56
N ASP A 153 11.86 9.44 13.72
CA ASP A 153 10.93 10.16 14.60
C ASP A 153 9.72 9.29 15.02
N MET A 154 9.90 8.01 15.33
CA MET A 154 8.79 7.16 15.77
C MET A 154 8.22 7.58 17.13
N TYR A 155 6.89 7.60 17.24
CA TYR A 155 6.18 8.01 18.46
C TYR A 155 4.83 7.31 18.64
N PHE A 156 4.54 6.91 19.88
CA PHE A 156 3.20 6.49 20.30
C PHE A 156 2.28 7.69 20.60
N TRP A 157 1.00 7.44 20.91
CA TRP A 157 -0.03 8.47 21.13
C TRP A 157 -0.29 9.38 19.91
N CYS A 158 0.00 8.87 18.72
CA CYS A 158 -0.41 9.53 17.49
C CYS A 158 -1.93 9.68 17.47
N GLY A 159 -2.41 10.91 17.24
CA GLY A 159 -3.84 11.20 17.30
C GLY A 159 -4.49 11.03 18.68
N GLY A 160 -3.70 10.98 19.76
CA GLY A 160 -4.19 10.75 21.12
C GLY A 160 -4.50 9.28 21.45
N ILE A 161 -4.23 8.36 20.52
CA ILE A 161 -4.44 6.92 20.74
C ILE A 161 -3.13 6.25 21.15
N GLU A 162 -3.07 5.74 22.37
CA GLU A 162 -1.85 5.18 22.98
C GLU A 162 -1.06 4.26 22.05
N ARG A 163 -1.72 3.25 21.49
CA ARG A 163 -1.08 2.19 20.69
C ARG A 163 -0.79 2.56 19.23
N LEU A 164 -1.11 3.78 18.80
CA LEU A 164 -0.84 4.22 17.45
C LEU A 164 0.61 4.71 17.35
N LEU A 165 1.46 3.89 16.71
CA LEU A 165 2.89 4.12 16.55
C LEU A 165 3.16 4.76 15.19
N CYS A 166 3.28 6.08 15.15
CA CYS A 166 3.50 6.84 13.92
C CYS A 166 5.00 7.13 13.69
N LEU A 167 5.36 7.59 12.49
CA LEU A 167 6.74 7.90 12.08
C LEU A 167 6.80 8.98 10.99
N ASN A 168 8.00 9.50 10.71
CA ASN A 168 8.22 10.35 9.55
C ASN A 168 8.32 9.54 8.24
N GLU A 169 7.24 9.49 7.46
CA GLU A 169 7.16 8.70 6.22
C GLU A 169 8.25 9.02 5.21
N THR A 170 8.66 10.29 5.13
CA THR A 170 9.67 10.74 4.17
C THR A 170 11.02 10.13 4.52
N LYS A 171 11.39 10.14 5.81
CA LYS A 171 12.62 9.51 6.27
C LYS A 171 12.60 8.01 6.05
N ALA A 172 11.51 7.34 6.43
CA ALA A 172 11.37 5.88 6.28
C ALA A 172 11.55 5.44 4.81
N LYS A 173 10.89 6.12 3.87
CA LYS A 173 11.03 5.84 2.42
C LYS A 173 12.44 6.12 1.90
N GLN A 174 13.09 7.18 2.37
CA GLN A 174 14.46 7.51 1.96
C GLN A 174 15.49 6.48 2.43
N TYR A 175 15.33 5.93 3.64
CA TYR A 175 16.13 4.80 4.11
C TYR A 175 15.81 3.53 3.33
N ALA A 176 14.52 3.21 3.14
CA ALA A 176 14.12 2.00 2.42
C ALA A 176 14.66 1.96 0.98
N ALA A 177 14.77 3.11 0.31
CA ALA A 177 15.32 3.25 -1.03
C ALA A 177 16.82 2.87 -1.17
N GLN A 178 17.52 2.61 -0.06
CA GLN A 178 18.89 2.09 -0.09
C GLN A 178 18.95 0.58 -0.37
N ALA A 179 17.83 -0.14 -0.20
CA ALA A 179 17.75 -1.56 -0.51
C ALA A 179 17.87 -1.81 -2.03
N PRO A 180 18.28 -3.03 -2.46
CA PRO A 180 18.40 -3.36 -3.88
C PRO A 180 17.13 -3.13 -4.71
N ALA A 181 15.96 -3.38 -4.12
CA ALA A 181 14.65 -3.01 -4.64
C ALA A 181 13.65 -2.86 -3.48
N VAL A 182 12.47 -2.29 -3.76
CA VAL A 182 11.44 -2.03 -2.77
C VAL A 182 10.05 -2.29 -3.36
N ASP A 183 9.41 -3.38 -2.95
CA ASP A 183 7.99 -3.65 -3.26
C ASP A 183 7.07 -3.31 -2.08
N ALA A 184 7.54 -3.48 -0.84
CA ALA A 184 6.82 -3.09 0.36
C ALA A 184 7.79 -2.69 1.48
N ILE A 185 7.31 -1.84 2.40
CA ILE A 185 8.10 -1.32 3.51
C ILE A 185 7.40 -1.62 4.84
N ILE A 186 8.16 -2.16 5.79
CA ILE A 186 7.76 -2.29 7.20
C ILE A 186 8.77 -1.53 8.05
N ALA A 187 8.28 -0.61 8.87
CA ALA A 187 9.10 0.12 9.82
C ALA A 187 8.93 -0.47 11.23
N VAL A 188 10.03 -0.85 11.87
CA VAL A 188 10.02 -1.47 13.20
C VAL A 188 10.60 -0.54 14.26
N GLY A 189 9.83 -0.25 15.32
CA GLY A 189 10.29 0.58 16.44
C GLY A 189 10.94 -0.24 17.55
N ASN A 190 12.00 0.27 18.18
CA ASN A 190 12.63 -0.35 19.35
C ASN A 190 11.75 -0.21 20.59
N THR A 191 10.75 -1.06 20.72
CA THR A 191 9.80 -1.06 21.83
C THR A 191 9.13 -2.42 21.98
N THR A 192 8.78 -2.77 23.22
CA THR A 192 7.96 -3.94 23.56
C THR A 192 6.49 -3.59 23.75
N LYS A 193 6.13 -2.30 23.88
CA LYS A 193 4.74 -1.82 23.97
C LYS A 193 4.00 -2.21 22.67
N TYR A 194 2.78 -2.70 22.79
CA TYR A 194 1.99 -3.07 21.63
C TYR A 194 1.59 -1.83 20.82
N GLY A 195 1.85 -1.88 19.51
CA GLY A 195 1.31 -0.91 18.58
C GLY A 195 1.92 -1.00 17.19
N GLY A 196 1.38 -0.13 16.34
CA GLY A 196 1.61 -0.05 14.92
C GLY A 196 0.58 0.88 14.28
N ALA A 197 0.77 1.19 13.01
CA ALA A 197 -0.08 2.07 12.23
C ALA A 197 0.02 1.74 10.75
N GLY A 198 -1.09 1.97 10.05
CA GLY A 198 -1.20 1.86 8.60
C GLY A 198 -0.96 3.15 7.87
N TYR A 199 -0.20 3.05 6.77
CA TYR A 199 0.03 4.14 5.84
C TYR A 199 -0.24 3.63 4.42
N PRO A 200 -0.56 4.53 3.46
CA PRO A 200 -0.82 4.12 2.07
C PRO A 200 0.35 3.38 1.38
N SER A 201 1.55 3.39 1.95
CA SER A 201 2.77 2.90 1.30
C SER A 201 3.75 2.17 2.24
N LEU A 202 3.42 2.05 3.53
CA LEU A 202 4.22 1.32 4.52
C LEU A 202 3.39 0.95 5.74
N ALA A 203 3.92 0.07 6.57
CA ALA A 203 3.35 -0.29 7.87
C ALA A 203 4.34 0.04 8.99
N THR A 204 3.84 0.31 10.19
CA THR A 204 4.68 0.33 11.39
C THR A 204 4.31 -0.81 12.34
N ALA A 205 5.30 -1.31 13.07
CA ALA A 205 5.12 -2.33 14.09
C ALA A 205 6.12 -2.16 15.23
N SER A 206 5.69 -2.43 16.46
CA SER A 206 6.61 -2.57 17.59
C SER A 206 7.53 -3.77 17.41
N GLY A 207 8.84 -3.56 17.30
CA GLY A 207 9.80 -4.62 16.99
C GLY A 207 9.86 -5.73 18.05
N GLY A 208 9.85 -5.36 19.33
CA GLY A 208 9.92 -6.28 20.46
C GLY A 208 8.58 -6.85 20.92
N ASN A 209 7.49 -6.63 20.17
CA ASN A 209 6.17 -7.14 20.52
C ASN A 209 5.76 -8.31 19.61
N ALA A 210 5.40 -9.45 20.21
CA ALA A 210 5.06 -10.66 19.47
C ALA A 210 3.73 -10.59 18.68
N ARG A 211 2.87 -9.61 18.95
CA ARG A 211 1.56 -9.46 18.29
C ARG A 211 1.51 -8.33 17.25
N SER A 212 2.56 -7.53 17.14
CA SER A 212 2.59 -6.36 16.25
C SER A 212 2.75 -6.73 14.77
N GLY A 213 3.23 -7.94 14.43
CA GLY A 213 3.41 -8.30 13.02
C GLY A 213 2.10 -8.54 12.31
N GLN A 214 1.04 -8.93 13.03
CA GLN A 214 -0.33 -8.97 12.49
C GLN A 214 -0.77 -7.62 11.91
N ILE A 215 -0.32 -6.51 12.51
CA ILE A 215 -0.57 -5.16 11.96
C ILE A 215 0.11 -5.07 10.59
N ALA A 216 1.41 -5.36 10.50
CA ALA A 216 2.13 -5.32 9.23
C ALA A 216 1.52 -6.24 8.15
N ILE A 217 1.02 -7.42 8.51
CA ILE A 217 0.38 -8.33 7.55
C ILE A 217 -0.95 -7.76 7.03
N HIS A 218 -1.73 -7.10 7.88
CA HIS A 218 -2.96 -6.38 7.47
C HIS A 218 -2.62 -5.27 6.47
N GLU A 219 -1.62 -4.44 6.78
CA GLU A 219 -1.19 -3.33 5.92
C GLU A 219 -0.58 -3.78 4.59
N LEU A 220 0.08 -4.95 4.58
CA LEU A 220 0.51 -5.60 3.36
C LEU A 220 -0.70 -6.03 2.50
N GLY A 221 -1.85 -6.32 3.11
CA GLY A 221 -3.12 -6.51 2.42
C GLY A 221 -3.52 -5.32 1.55
N HIS A 222 -3.34 -4.10 2.07
CA HIS A 222 -3.58 -2.86 1.32
C HIS A 222 -2.48 -2.61 0.28
N SER A 223 -1.24 -2.51 0.74
CA SER A 223 -0.12 -2.02 -0.07
C SER A 223 0.32 -2.99 -1.17
N VAL A 224 0.14 -4.29 -0.95
CA VAL A 224 0.45 -5.33 -1.94
C VAL A 224 -0.82 -5.80 -2.63
N GLY A 225 -1.83 -6.22 -1.88
CA GLY A 225 -3.04 -6.85 -2.42
C GLY A 225 -4.08 -5.89 -2.99
N GLY A 226 -3.95 -4.58 -2.74
CA GLY A 226 -4.98 -3.60 -3.12
C GLY A 226 -6.32 -3.87 -2.46
N LEU A 227 -6.31 -4.47 -1.27
CA LEU A 227 -7.52 -4.81 -0.52
C LEU A 227 -8.05 -3.57 0.20
N ALA A 228 -9.36 -3.50 0.37
CA ALA A 228 -10.01 -2.55 1.26
C ALA A 228 -10.16 -3.14 2.67
N ASP A 229 -10.40 -2.26 3.64
CA ASP A 229 -10.89 -2.64 4.95
C ASP A 229 -12.23 -3.37 4.87
N GLU A 230 -12.42 -4.36 5.72
CA GLU A 230 -13.66 -5.13 5.84
C GLU A 230 -14.42 -4.83 7.15
N TYR A 231 -13.85 -3.98 8.02
CA TYR A 231 -14.57 -3.41 9.17
C TYR A 231 -15.40 -2.18 8.76
N TRP A 232 -16.25 -1.72 9.69
CA TRP A 232 -17.13 -0.58 9.46
C TRP A 232 -17.33 0.27 10.72
N THR A 233 -17.75 1.51 10.51
CA THR A 233 -18.24 2.39 11.57
C THR A 233 -19.75 2.27 11.67
N ALA A 234 -20.32 2.12 12.88
CA ALA A 234 -21.77 2.05 13.05
C ALA A 234 -22.46 3.35 12.58
N GLY A 235 -23.63 3.21 11.96
CA GLY A 235 -24.45 4.35 11.53
C GLY A 235 -24.01 5.04 10.23
N THR A 236 -22.97 4.56 9.55
CA THR A 236 -22.51 5.11 8.27
C THR A 236 -23.11 4.39 7.06
N THR A 237 -23.24 5.10 5.94
CA THR A 237 -23.77 4.55 4.69
C THR A 237 -22.86 4.96 3.53
N TYR A 238 -22.43 3.98 2.73
CA TYR A 238 -21.64 4.23 1.53
C TYR A 238 -22.53 4.68 0.37
N THR A 239 -22.27 5.87 -0.16
CA THR A 239 -23.02 6.47 -1.28
C THR A 239 -22.17 6.66 -2.54
N GLY A 240 -20.89 6.29 -2.50
CA GLY A 240 -19.93 6.44 -3.61
C GLY A 240 -20.20 5.54 -4.81
N SER A 241 -19.30 5.51 -5.79
CA SER A 241 -19.36 4.57 -6.92
C SER A 241 -18.98 3.14 -6.49
N GLU A 242 -19.05 2.16 -7.39
CA GLU A 242 -18.46 0.84 -7.11
C GLU A 242 -16.97 1.01 -6.73
N PRO A 243 -16.51 0.45 -5.60
CA PRO A 243 -15.11 0.53 -5.20
C PRO A 243 -14.18 -0.15 -6.20
N ARG A 244 -12.88 0.11 -6.13
CA ARG A 244 -11.88 -0.50 -7.02
C ARG A 244 -11.43 -1.85 -6.47
N GLU A 245 -11.29 -1.89 -5.15
CA GLU A 245 -10.78 -2.97 -4.33
C GLU A 245 -11.66 -4.21 -4.49
N ILE A 246 -11.03 -5.37 -4.68
CA ILE A 246 -11.76 -6.57 -5.11
C ILE A 246 -12.59 -7.20 -3.99
N ASN A 247 -12.23 -6.95 -2.72
CA ASN A 247 -12.88 -7.52 -1.53
C ASN A 247 -14.01 -6.67 -0.96
N VAL A 248 -14.46 -5.61 -1.65
CA VAL A 248 -15.67 -4.86 -1.29
C VAL A 248 -16.49 -4.47 -2.53
N THR A 249 -17.81 -4.39 -2.42
CA THR A 249 -18.71 -4.08 -3.54
C THR A 249 -19.99 -3.38 -3.12
N LYS A 250 -20.57 -2.53 -3.98
CA LYS A 250 -21.94 -2.02 -3.81
C LYS A 250 -23.00 -2.99 -4.32
N SER A 251 -22.59 -3.97 -5.13
CA SER A 251 -23.51 -4.94 -5.70
C SER A 251 -24.08 -5.84 -4.60
N SER A 252 -25.40 -5.79 -4.38
CA SER A 252 -26.08 -6.70 -3.44
C SER A 252 -26.05 -8.17 -3.87
N GLY A 253 -25.68 -8.44 -5.13
CA GLY A 253 -25.40 -9.79 -5.64
C GLY A 253 -23.92 -10.18 -5.56
N CYS A 254 -23.07 -9.31 -5.02
CA CYS A 254 -21.64 -9.54 -4.85
C CYS A 254 -20.90 -9.96 -6.14
N ALA A 255 -21.17 -9.25 -7.24
CA ALA A 255 -20.70 -9.59 -8.58
C ALA A 255 -19.19 -9.84 -8.69
N LYS A 256 -18.38 -9.07 -7.95
CA LYS A 256 -16.90 -9.15 -7.95
C LYS A 256 -16.34 -10.53 -7.57
N TRP A 257 -17.02 -11.26 -6.69
CA TRP A 257 -16.61 -12.59 -6.25
C TRP A 257 -17.74 -13.62 -6.42
N SER A 258 -18.59 -13.41 -7.42
CA SER A 258 -19.70 -14.31 -7.76
C SER A 258 -19.25 -15.77 -7.96
N SER A 259 -18.06 -15.99 -8.55
CA SER A 259 -17.45 -17.31 -8.73
C SER A 259 -17.02 -18.00 -7.43
N TYR A 260 -16.88 -17.25 -6.33
CA TYR A 260 -16.47 -17.73 -5.02
C TYR A 260 -17.64 -18.00 -4.07
N LEU A 261 -18.85 -17.53 -4.37
CA LEU A 261 -20.01 -17.66 -3.49
C LEU A 261 -20.26 -19.12 -3.09
N GLY A 262 -20.49 -19.35 -1.79
CA GLY A 262 -20.72 -20.66 -1.19
C GLY A 262 -19.46 -21.48 -0.91
N ARG A 263 -18.27 -21.05 -1.37
CA ARG A 263 -17.01 -21.75 -1.06
C ARG A 263 -16.59 -21.52 0.38
N ALA A 264 -16.00 -22.53 1.01
CA ALA A 264 -15.38 -22.39 2.32
C ALA A 264 -14.20 -21.41 2.25
N THR A 265 -13.95 -20.70 3.36
CA THR A 265 -12.86 -19.74 3.51
C THR A 265 -12.07 -20.03 4.80
N PRO A 266 -10.75 -19.77 4.85
CA PRO A 266 -9.90 -20.23 5.95
C PRO A 266 -10.25 -19.70 7.35
N ASP A 267 -11.02 -18.62 7.44
CA ASP A 267 -11.58 -18.09 8.70
C ASP A 267 -12.68 -18.99 9.30
N GLY A 268 -13.02 -20.10 8.63
CA GLY A 268 -14.00 -21.09 9.08
C GLY A 268 -15.42 -20.82 8.57
N GLY A 269 -15.63 -19.71 7.84
CA GLY A 269 -16.89 -19.35 7.22
C GLY A 269 -17.03 -19.82 5.77
N THR A 270 -18.01 -19.24 5.09
CA THR A 270 -18.22 -19.38 3.64
C THR A 270 -18.25 -18.01 2.98
N ILE A 271 -17.78 -17.94 1.73
CA ILE A 271 -17.88 -16.73 0.93
C ILE A 271 -19.35 -16.45 0.60
N GLY A 272 -19.78 -15.22 0.87
CA GLY A 272 -21.14 -14.74 0.73
C GLY A 272 -21.17 -13.25 0.43
N CYS A 273 -22.30 -12.61 0.75
CA CYS A 273 -22.51 -11.18 0.54
C CYS A 273 -22.89 -10.53 1.87
N PHE A 274 -21.89 -10.17 2.68
CA PHE A 274 -22.10 -9.68 4.04
C PHE A 274 -22.12 -8.16 4.04
N GLN A 275 -23.21 -7.56 4.50
CA GLN A 275 -23.32 -6.11 4.59
C GLN A 275 -22.32 -5.54 5.60
N GLY A 276 -21.69 -4.42 5.22
CA GLY A 276 -20.68 -3.73 6.01
C GLY A 276 -19.26 -4.03 5.55
N GLY A 277 -18.46 -2.98 5.41
CA GLY A 277 -17.07 -3.02 4.95
C GLY A 277 -16.63 -1.64 4.48
N HIS A 278 -15.36 -1.47 4.12
CA HIS A 278 -14.79 -0.20 3.65
C HIS A 278 -15.13 0.98 4.59
N GLN A 279 -15.16 0.75 5.90
CA GLN A 279 -15.55 1.73 6.93
C GLN A 279 -17.06 2.07 7.00
N TYR A 280 -17.90 1.53 6.11
CA TYR A 280 -19.34 1.81 6.04
C TYR A 280 -20.22 0.65 6.50
N ALA A 281 -21.19 0.91 7.39
CA ALA A 281 -22.09 -0.12 7.89
C ALA A 281 -23.13 -0.57 6.84
N ASN A 282 -23.53 0.33 5.94
CA ASN A 282 -24.60 0.11 4.96
C ASN A 282 -24.16 0.49 3.54
N GLY A 283 -24.79 -0.13 2.53
CA GLY A 283 -24.58 0.23 1.12
C GLY A 283 -23.32 -0.37 0.47
N ILE A 284 -22.59 -1.20 1.20
CA ILE A 284 -21.39 -1.92 0.75
C ILE A 284 -21.34 -3.29 1.39
N TYR A 285 -20.75 -4.25 0.69
CA TYR A 285 -20.67 -5.65 1.09
C TYR A 285 -19.23 -6.14 1.05
N ARG A 286 -18.92 -7.12 1.90
CA ARG A 286 -17.65 -7.85 1.99
C ARG A 286 -17.87 -9.36 1.77
N PRO A 287 -16.84 -10.13 1.42
CA PRO A 287 -16.99 -11.51 0.96
C PRO A 287 -17.17 -12.53 2.09
N SER A 288 -16.73 -12.26 3.32
CA SER A 288 -16.83 -13.22 4.44
C SER A 288 -17.34 -12.55 5.72
N GLN A 289 -17.78 -13.36 6.68
CA GLN A 289 -18.19 -12.86 7.98
C GLN A 289 -17.01 -12.17 8.68
N ASP A 290 -15.81 -12.74 8.55
CA ASP A 290 -14.58 -12.21 9.12
C ASP A 290 -13.37 -12.47 8.20
N SER A 291 -12.29 -11.71 8.40
CA SER A 291 -11.01 -11.90 7.70
C SER A 291 -9.91 -11.07 8.37
N LEU A 292 -8.65 -11.25 7.96
CA LEU A 292 -7.56 -10.38 8.40
C LEU A 292 -7.82 -8.90 8.09
N MET A 293 -8.54 -8.59 7.00
CA MET A 293 -8.91 -7.20 6.63
C MET A 293 -10.02 -6.62 7.52
N ARG A 294 -10.57 -7.42 8.45
CA ARG A 294 -11.58 -6.98 9.42
C ARG A 294 -11.09 -7.08 10.86
N THR A 295 -10.35 -8.13 11.20
CA THR A 295 -9.93 -8.43 12.57
C THR A 295 -8.56 -9.12 12.55
N LEU A 296 -7.60 -8.58 13.31
CA LEU A 296 -6.26 -9.16 13.40
C LEU A 296 -6.29 -10.58 13.97
N GLY A 297 -5.32 -11.40 13.56
CA GLY A 297 -5.20 -12.80 13.99
C GLY A 297 -6.17 -13.75 13.29
N LYS A 298 -7.00 -13.25 12.36
CA LYS A 298 -7.74 -14.07 11.39
C LYS A 298 -6.91 -14.27 10.13
N PRO A 299 -7.09 -15.37 9.38
CA PRO A 299 -6.54 -15.47 8.04
C PRO A 299 -7.26 -14.52 7.08
N PHE A 300 -6.63 -14.20 5.94
CA PHE A 300 -7.35 -13.60 4.82
C PHE A 300 -8.49 -14.53 4.38
N ASN A 301 -9.59 -13.93 3.92
CA ASN A 301 -10.63 -14.70 3.26
C ASN A 301 -10.18 -15.16 1.86
N LEU A 302 -10.92 -16.08 1.24
CA LEU A 302 -10.56 -16.65 -0.06
C LEU A 302 -10.35 -15.61 -1.17
N VAL A 303 -11.12 -14.52 -1.18
CA VAL A 303 -11.00 -13.43 -2.17
C VAL A 303 -9.71 -12.63 -1.92
N GLY A 304 -9.43 -12.31 -0.65
CA GLY A 304 -8.20 -11.64 -0.24
C GLY A 304 -6.95 -12.48 -0.50
N LEU A 305 -7.00 -13.79 -0.27
CA LEU A 305 -5.90 -14.71 -0.57
C LEU A 305 -5.56 -14.74 -2.06
N ASP A 306 -6.57 -14.86 -2.93
CA ASP A 306 -6.38 -14.87 -4.38
C ASP A 306 -5.82 -13.52 -4.88
N ALA A 307 -6.31 -12.40 -4.35
CA ALA A 307 -5.78 -11.08 -4.67
C ALA A 307 -4.31 -10.92 -4.25
N MET A 308 -3.97 -11.31 -3.02
CA MET A 308 -2.60 -11.26 -2.50
C MET A 308 -1.66 -12.20 -3.26
N ASP A 309 -2.09 -13.43 -3.58
CA ASP A 309 -1.29 -14.37 -4.38
C ASP A 309 -0.98 -13.80 -5.76
N ARG A 310 -1.98 -13.24 -6.46
CA ARG A 310 -1.79 -12.59 -7.76
C ARG A 310 -0.84 -11.39 -7.67
N ALA A 311 -0.99 -10.54 -6.66
CA ALA A 311 -0.14 -9.38 -6.47
C ALA A 311 1.33 -9.75 -6.17
N ILE A 312 1.55 -10.71 -5.28
CA ILE A 312 2.91 -11.19 -4.96
C ILE A 312 3.56 -11.83 -6.18
N ARG A 313 2.83 -12.68 -6.94
CA ARG A 313 3.34 -13.29 -8.17
C ARG A 313 3.70 -12.26 -9.24
N ALA A 314 2.90 -11.20 -9.38
CA ALA A 314 3.18 -10.13 -10.33
C ALA A 314 4.53 -9.44 -10.05
N LYS A 315 4.94 -9.36 -8.78
CA LYS A 315 6.24 -8.80 -8.38
C LYS A 315 7.41 -9.78 -8.50
N ILE A 316 7.19 -11.05 -8.19
CA ILE A 316 8.20 -12.11 -8.37
C ILE A 316 8.56 -12.29 -9.85
N GLY A 317 7.64 -12.00 -10.78
CA GLY A 317 7.92 -11.97 -12.22
C GLY A 317 8.50 -10.66 -12.75
N GLY A 318 8.78 -9.69 -11.87
CA GLY A 318 8.97 -8.26 -12.18
C GLY A 318 10.39 -7.86 -12.59
N GLY A 319 10.88 -8.50 -13.65
CA GLY A 319 12.16 -8.19 -14.27
C GLY A 319 12.18 -8.57 -15.73
N GLY A 320 11.12 -8.23 -16.47
CA GLY A 320 10.99 -8.55 -17.89
C GLY A 320 11.06 -10.05 -18.17
N GLY A 321 9.95 -10.78 -18.00
CA GLY A 321 9.94 -12.20 -18.34
C GLY A 321 8.93 -13.09 -17.61
N GLY A 322 7.90 -12.54 -16.99
CA GLY A 322 6.75 -13.30 -16.50
C GLY A 322 5.78 -13.65 -17.63
N GLY A 323 6.28 -14.29 -18.69
CA GLY A 323 5.57 -14.48 -19.94
C GLY A 323 4.16 -15.02 -19.71
N CYS A 324 3.21 -14.51 -20.49
CA CYS A 324 1.81 -14.93 -20.52
C CYS A 324 1.65 -16.46 -20.70
N THR A 325 1.79 -17.21 -19.60
CA THR A 325 1.79 -18.68 -19.54
C THR A 325 0.36 -19.20 -19.30
N GLY A 326 0.07 -20.42 -19.76
CA GLY A 326 -1.27 -21.00 -19.65
C GLY A 326 -2.29 -20.46 -20.66
N TYR A 327 -1.81 -19.80 -21.72
CA TYR A 327 -2.59 -19.39 -22.88
C TYR A 327 -2.25 -20.29 -24.08
N GLN A 328 -3.21 -20.50 -24.99
CA GLN A 328 -3.03 -21.41 -26.12
C GLN A 328 -2.06 -20.86 -27.17
N ASN A 329 -2.01 -19.53 -27.34
CA ASN A 329 -1.25 -18.87 -28.40
C ASN A 329 -0.41 -17.74 -27.80
N THR A 330 0.86 -17.65 -28.18
CA THR A 330 1.77 -16.59 -27.74
C THR A 330 2.43 -15.92 -28.94
N ARG A 331 2.68 -14.61 -28.83
CA ARG A 331 3.34 -13.73 -29.79
C ARG A 331 4.26 -12.78 -29.03
N SER A 332 5.24 -12.24 -29.74
CA SER A 332 6.13 -11.21 -29.23
C SER A 332 6.21 -10.07 -30.23
N GLY A 333 6.45 -8.86 -29.74
CA GLY A 333 6.63 -7.69 -30.60
C GLY A 333 7.26 -6.54 -29.82
N SER A 334 7.21 -5.34 -30.38
CA SER A 334 7.66 -4.13 -29.71
C SER A 334 6.75 -2.96 -30.03
N LEU A 335 6.54 -2.07 -29.07
CA LEU A 335 5.85 -0.79 -29.27
C LEU A 335 6.82 0.37 -29.05
N THR A 336 6.70 1.39 -29.89
CA THR A 336 7.25 2.72 -29.60
C THR A 336 6.29 3.48 -28.68
N SER A 337 6.78 4.54 -28.02
CA SER A 337 5.91 5.41 -27.20
C SER A 337 4.80 6.02 -28.04
N GLY A 338 3.55 5.87 -27.60
CA GLY A 338 2.36 6.27 -28.38
C GLY A 338 2.05 5.35 -29.57
N GLY A 339 2.81 4.27 -29.75
CA GLY A 339 2.65 3.30 -30.83
C GLY A 339 1.53 2.29 -30.56
N SER A 340 1.16 1.53 -31.59
CA SER A 340 0.18 0.45 -31.47
C SER A 340 0.48 -0.71 -32.40
N ALA A 341 -0.07 -1.88 -32.10
CA ALA A 341 0.02 -3.09 -32.91
C ALA A 341 -1.27 -3.90 -32.84
N PHE A 342 -1.63 -4.55 -33.95
CA PHE A 342 -2.72 -5.51 -34.00
C PHE A 342 -2.19 -6.93 -33.80
N GLN A 343 -2.95 -7.76 -33.07
CA GLN A 343 -2.64 -9.16 -32.82
C GLN A 343 -3.88 -10.05 -33.02
N PRO A 344 -3.72 -11.31 -33.44
CA PRO A 344 -2.46 -11.98 -33.75
C PRO A 344 -1.86 -11.53 -35.09
N ASP A 345 -0.53 -11.43 -35.17
CA ASP A 345 0.26 -11.31 -36.41
C ASP A 345 -0.13 -10.11 -37.30
N GLY A 346 -0.51 -8.98 -36.70
CA GLY A 346 -0.95 -7.78 -37.44
C GLY A 346 -2.34 -7.90 -38.06
N THR A 347 -3.10 -8.94 -37.72
CA THR A 347 -4.40 -9.25 -38.34
C THR A 347 -5.43 -9.69 -37.28
N TYR A 348 -6.38 -10.53 -37.67
CA TYR A 348 -7.48 -11.07 -36.88
C TYR A 348 -7.49 -12.60 -36.90
N TYR A 349 -8.26 -13.19 -35.98
CA TYR A 349 -8.57 -14.62 -35.97
C TYR A 349 -10.08 -14.84 -36.01
N TYR A 350 -10.49 -16.06 -36.35
CA TYR A 350 -11.87 -16.51 -36.33
C TYR A 350 -12.06 -17.57 -35.23
N THR A 351 -13.16 -17.50 -34.48
CA THR A 351 -13.64 -18.62 -33.66
C THR A 351 -15.03 -19.06 -34.12
N ALA A 352 -15.21 -20.38 -34.24
CA ALA A 352 -16.49 -20.99 -34.59
C ALA A 352 -17.38 -21.25 -33.36
N ALA A 353 -16.82 -21.14 -32.15
CA ALA A 353 -17.52 -21.42 -30.90
C ALA A 353 -17.80 -20.12 -30.15
N SER A 354 -18.94 -20.09 -29.44
CA SER A 354 -19.17 -19.09 -28.41
C SER A 354 -18.49 -19.55 -27.12
N GLY A 355 -17.86 -18.64 -26.40
CA GLY A 355 -17.21 -18.96 -25.14
C GLY A 355 -16.22 -17.89 -24.70
N THR A 356 -15.29 -18.26 -23.81
CA THR A 356 -14.41 -17.30 -23.15
C THR A 356 -13.11 -17.08 -23.92
N HIS A 357 -12.93 -15.84 -24.37
CA HIS A 357 -11.65 -15.31 -24.80
C HIS A 357 -10.85 -14.90 -23.55
N ARG A 358 -9.58 -15.28 -23.50
CA ARG A 358 -8.63 -14.80 -22.48
C ARG A 358 -7.41 -14.23 -23.17
N ALA A 359 -6.87 -13.13 -22.68
CA ALA A 359 -5.61 -12.59 -23.16
C ALA A 359 -4.75 -12.04 -22.02
N CYS A 360 -3.46 -11.96 -22.29
CA CYS A 360 -2.43 -11.38 -21.45
C CYS A 360 -1.47 -10.60 -22.36
N LEU A 361 -1.10 -9.41 -21.91
CA LEU A 361 -0.03 -8.59 -22.43
C LEU A 361 0.97 -8.42 -21.30
N ASP A 362 2.24 -8.64 -21.60
CA ASP A 362 3.37 -8.50 -20.70
C ASP A 362 4.37 -7.56 -21.37
N GLY A 363 4.63 -6.41 -20.73
CA GLY A 363 5.41 -5.31 -21.28
C GLY A 363 6.61 -4.94 -20.40
N PRO A 364 7.47 -4.02 -20.85
CA PRO A 364 8.65 -3.63 -20.10
C PRO A 364 8.26 -2.72 -18.92
N ALA A 365 8.92 -2.90 -17.77
CA ALA A 365 8.75 -2.04 -16.61
C ALA A 365 8.93 -0.55 -16.96
N GLY A 366 8.04 0.29 -16.45
CA GLY A 366 8.04 1.75 -16.72
C GLY A 366 7.34 2.17 -18.02
N ALA A 367 6.78 1.22 -18.79
CA ALA A 367 5.81 1.52 -19.84
C ALA A 367 4.36 1.39 -19.33
N GLU A 368 3.45 2.05 -20.02
CA GLU A 368 2.00 1.96 -19.82
C GLU A 368 1.39 1.43 -21.10
N PHE A 369 1.06 0.13 -21.12
CA PHE A 369 0.52 -0.54 -22.29
C PHE A 369 -0.94 -0.92 -22.05
N ASN A 370 -1.78 -0.73 -23.06
CA ASN A 370 -3.21 -1.02 -23.02
C ASN A 370 -3.52 -2.18 -23.98
N LEU A 371 -4.52 -2.98 -23.63
CA LEU A 371 -5.00 -4.11 -24.40
C LEU A 371 -6.51 -4.01 -24.66
N GLN A 372 -6.91 -4.08 -25.92
CA GLN A 372 -8.32 -4.12 -26.31
C GLN A 372 -8.62 -5.36 -27.15
N LEU A 373 -9.77 -5.98 -26.94
CA LEU A 373 -10.35 -6.99 -27.83
C LEU A 373 -11.44 -6.34 -28.67
N GLN A 374 -11.36 -6.53 -29.98
CA GLN A 374 -12.32 -6.04 -30.95
C GLN A 374 -13.00 -7.21 -31.67
N LYS A 375 -14.28 -7.05 -32.00
CA LYS A 375 -15.07 -7.99 -32.79
C LYS A 375 -15.54 -7.36 -34.08
N TRP A 376 -15.50 -8.10 -35.18
CA TRP A 376 -16.09 -7.68 -36.46
C TRP A 376 -17.61 -7.79 -36.40
N ASN A 377 -18.31 -6.71 -36.71
CA ASN A 377 -19.78 -6.67 -36.73
C ASN A 377 -20.40 -6.83 -38.13
N GLY A 378 -19.58 -7.00 -39.17
CA GLY A 378 -20.01 -7.05 -40.57
C GLY A 378 -19.54 -5.85 -41.41
N SER A 379 -19.26 -4.71 -40.78
CA SER A 379 -18.81 -3.48 -41.47
C SER A 379 -17.66 -2.76 -40.77
N ALA A 380 -17.47 -2.96 -39.47
CA ALA A 380 -16.41 -2.36 -38.69
C ALA A 380 -15.95 -3.26 -37.54
N TRP A 381 -14.73 -3.00 -37.06
CA TRP A 381 -14.22 -3.53 -35.80
C TRP A 381 -14.78 -2.71 -34.64
N THR A 382 -15.39 -3.38 -33.67
CA THR A 382 -15.94 -2.76 -32.46
C THR A 382 -15.23 -3.31 -31.23
N VAL A 383 -14.76 -2.44 -30.33
CA VAL A 383 -14.19 -2.86 -29.04
C VAL A 383 -15.27 -3.54 -28.20
N VAL A 384 -14.99 -4.76 -27.77
CA VAL A 384 -15.89 -5.58 -26.94
C VAL A 384 -15.35 -5.82 -25.52
N ALA A 385 -14.06 -5.61 -25.30
CA ALA A 385 -13.44 -5.59 -23.98
C ALA A 385 -12.12 -4.79 -24.01
N SER A 386 -11.73 -4.23 -22.87
CA SER A 386 -10.48 -3.47 -22.71
C SER A 386 -9.87 -3.71 -21.34
N ALA A 387 -8.55 -3.60 -21.27
CA ALA A 387 -7.73 -3.58 -20.07
C ALA A 387 -6.69 -2.45 -20.25
N ALA A 388 -6.63 -1.54 -19.29
CA ALA A 388 -5.87 -0.29 -19.36
C ALA A 388 -5.50 0.18 -17.95
N THR A 389 -4.64 -0.58 -17.30
CA THR A 389 -3.99 -0.18 -16.05
C THR A 389 -2.89 0.84 -16.34
N SER A 390 -2.34 1.45 -15.29
CA SER A 390 -1.18 2.36 -15.43
C SER A 390 0.15 1.61 -15.60
N GLY A 391 0.13 0.30 -15.82
CA GLY A 391 1.29 -0.58 -15.90
C GLY A 391 1.54 -1.11 -17.32
N PRO A 392 2.60 -1.89 -17.51
CA PRO A 392 2.94 -2.46 -18.81
C PRO A 392 2.19 -3.77 -19.12
N ASP A 393 1.51 -4.33 -18.12
CA ASP A 393 0.93 -5.67 -18.16
C ASP A 393 -0.59 -5.59 -18.09
N GLU A 394 -1.26 -6.28 -19.00
CA GLU A 394 -2.71 -6.27 -19.08
C GLU A 394 -3.26 -7.69 -19.16
N THR A 395 -4.37 -7.94 -18.49
CA THR A 395 -5.10 -9.20 -18.66
C THR A 395 -6.56 -8.92 -19.00
N LEU A 396 -7.11 -9.72 -19.91
CA LEU A 396 -8.46 -9.53 -20.41
C LEU A 396 -9.18 -10.87 -20.45
N THR A 397 -10.43 -10.89 -20.02
CA THR A 397 -11.34 -12.02 -20.19
C THR A 397 -12.68 -11.53 -20.73
N TYR A 398 -13.20 -12.18 -21.76
CA TYR A 398 -14.45 -11.79 -22.42
C TYR A 398 -15.23 -13.00 -22.93
N SER A 399 -16.52 -13.08 -22.62
CA SER A 399 -17.40 -14.11 -23.19
C SER A 399 -18.00 -13.63 -24.51
N GLY A 400 -17.53 -14.21 -25.61
CA GLY A 400 -17.90 -13.85 -26.98
C GLY A 400 -18.74 -14.90 -27.67
N THR A 401 -19.33 -14.52 -28.81
CA THR A 401 -20.00 -15.45 -29.73
C THR A 401 -19.15 -15.67 -30.98
N ALA A 402 -19.39 -16.76 -31.71
CA ALA A 402 -18.68 -17.06 -32.94
C ALA A 402 -18.55 -15.84 -33.88
N GLY A 403 -17.38 -15.70 -34.52
CA GLY A 403 -17.05 -14.55 -35.36
C GLY A 403 -15.57 -14.23 -35.42
N TYR A 404 -15.25 -13.09 -36.05
CA TYR A 404 -13.89 -12.59 -36.18
C TYR A 404 -13.53 -11.62 -35.06
N TYR A 405 -12.30 -11.76 -34.56
CA TYR A 405 -11.75 -11.01 -33.44
C TYR A 405 -10.32 -10.54 -33.71
N THR A 406 -9.93 -9.38 -33.19
CA THR A 406 -8.56 -8.88 -33.19
C THR A 406 -8.25 -8.18 -31.87
N TYR A 407 -6.98 -8.18 -31.47
CA TYR A 407 -6.50 -7.46 -30.31
C TYR A 407 -5.74 -6.22 -30.75
N LEU A 408 -6.01 -5.08 -30.11
CA LEU A 408 -5.25 -3.86 -30.28
C LEU A 408 -4.42 -3.62 -29.01
N LEU A 409 -3.11 -3.59 -29.18
CA LEU A 409 -2.14 -3.26 -28.15
C LEU A 409 -1.67 -1.82 -28.38
N GLN A 410 -1.64 -0.99 -27.34
CA GLN A 410 -1.28 0.42 -27.47
C GLN A 410 -0.33 0.84 -26.35
N SER A 411 0.67 1.66 -26.65
CA SER A 411 1.46 2.34 -25.63
C SER A 411 0.83 3.69 -25.34
N ALA A 412 0.37 3.91 -24.10
CA ALA A 412 0.00 5.23 -23.61
C ALA A 412 1.25 6.04 -23.24
N SER A 413 2.24 5.38 -22.63
CA SER A 413 3.57 5.95 -22.35
C SER A 413 4.65 4.85 -22.35
N GLY A 414 5.92 5.25 -22.48
CA GLY A 414 7.07 4.31 -22.52
C GLY A 414 7.16 3.50 -23.81
N ALA A 415 8.21 2.69 -23.97
CA ALA A 415 8.44 1.90 -25.17
C ALA A 415 9.18 0.60 -24.83
N GLY A 416 9.07 -0.39 -25.71
CA GLY A 416 9.90 -1.59 -25.64
C GLY A 416 9.19 -2.84 -26.12
N SER A 417 9.85 -3.98 -25.87
CA SER A 417 9.38 -5.30 -26.30
C SER A 417 8.27 -5.81 -25.39
N TYR A 418 7.32 -6.54 -25.97
CA TYR A 418 6.22 -7.17 -25.25
C TYR A 418 6.08 -8.65 -25.61
N THR A 419 5.49 -9.41 -24.69
CA THR A 419 4.90 -10.73 -24.93
C THR A 419 3.37 -10.59 -24.88
N PHE A 420 2.69 -11.15 -25.87
CA PHE A 420 1.23 -11.21 -25.92
C PHE A 420 0.79 -12.66 -26.00
N ALA A 421 -0.15 -13.09 -25.17
CA ALA A 421 -0.75 -14.41 -25.33
C ALA A 421 -2.26 -14.39 -25.19
N TYR A 422 -2.93 -15.32 -25.86
CA TYR A 422 -4.38 -15.45 -25.84
C TYR A 422 -4.86 -16.90 -26.01
N SER A 423 -6.05 -17.16 -25.49
CA SER A 423 -6.83 -18.37 -25.72
C SER A 423 -8.16 -17.97 -26.32
N ALA A 424 -8.56 -18.67 -27.37
CA ALA A 424 -9.86 -18.50 -28.02
C ALA A 424 -10.81 -19.62 -27.58
N PRO A 425 -12.13 -19.37 -27.61
CA PRO A 425 -13.15 -20.39 -27.36
C PRO A 425 -13.10 -21.56 -28.34
#